data_AF-A0A550HCL6-F1
#
_entry.id   AF-A0A550HCL6-F1
#
_cell.length_a   1.000
_cell.length_b   1.000
_cell.length_c   1.000
_cell.angle_alpha   90.00
_cell.angle_beta   90.00
_cell.angle_gamma   90.00
#
_symmetry.space_group_name_H-M   'P 1'
#
loop_
_entity.id
_entity.type
_entity.pdbx_description
1 polymer ?
#
loop_
_entity_poly.entity_id
_entity_poly.type
_entity_poly.pdbx_seq_one_letter_code
_entity_poly.pdbx_strand_id
1 'polypeptide(L)'
;MAQTIPLVHALDDARLSPAAPAGAPAVDGGARYHHPHYLLAEQVDDHQVRFLFREFTGQESEPSTPLEMYRDPALTSEQCTRIARQYTAARVLWSKRRLRVQAAPLLATARLRWTAWQLAHEHMHSLFAAFSTVADTHWRAHLMRLLDAHRVARQMAADWDDIAEQLAAVVSEQHATVDDWSDEVDLTVVAAEHGIDTTGWLIEPVGVYCDTPYYRHDTPLVARLVKEIDDQRARLADVAHLAKDHDMGRQLLTDHG
;
A
#
# COMPACT_ATOMS: atom_id res chain seq x y z
N MET A 1 10.78 18.33 24.62
CA MET A 1 10.94 19.77 24.31
C MET A 1 10.59 19.94 22.85
N ALA A 2 9.48 20.62 22.56
CA ALA A 2 9.01 20.83 21.19
C ALA A 2 9.87 21.91 20.53
N GLN A 3 10.43 21.59 19.36
CA GLN A 3 11.06 22.57 18.47
C GLN A 3 10.15 22.75 17.26
N THR A 4 9.50 23.91 17.21
CA THR A 4 8.73 24.40 16.08
C THR A 4 9.68 25.18 15.16
N ILE A 5 9.73 24.82 13.89
CA ILE A 5 10.43 25.60 12.85
C ILE A 5 9.39 26.56 12.24
N PRO A 6 9.64 27.88 12.23
CA PRO A 6 8.71 28.89 11.72
C PRO A 6 8.94 29.13 10.23
N LEU A 7 7.87 29.52 9.52
CA LEU A 7 7.98 30.26 8.27
C LEU A 7 7.08 31.49 8.36
N VAL A 8 7.75 32.65 8.40
CA VAL A 8 7.21 34.00 8.47
C VAL A 8 7.67 34.73 7.20
N HIS A 9 6.75 35.41 6.51
CA HIS A 9 6.82 36.82 6.07
C HIS A 9 5.54 37.14 5.27
N ALA A 10 4.63 38.04 5.72
CA ALA A 10 4.75 39.50 5.88
C ALA A 10 4.94 40.18 4.51
N LEU A 11 4.21 41.21 4.06
CA LEU A 11 3.18 42.15 4.55
C LEU A 11 2.62 42.82 3.27
N ASP A 12 1.36 43.25 3.24
CA ASP A 12 1.08 44.67 2.96
C ASP A 12 -0.32 45.08 3.42
N ASP A 13 -0.34 46.16 4.22
CA ASP A 13 -1.51 46.89 4.68
C ASP A 13 -2.01 47.79 3.55
N ALA A 14 -3.33 47.84 3.31
CA ALA A 14 -4.07 49.10 3.31
C ALA A 14 -5.59 48.92 3.07
N ARG A 15 -6.35 49.64 3.92
CA ARG A 15 -7.68 50.27 3.72
C ARG A 15 -8.92 49.56 4.28
N LEU A 16 -9.14 49.79 5.57
CA LEU A 16 -10.32 50.46 6.16
C LEU A 16 -11.71 50.21 5.54
N SER A 17 -12.58 49.51 6.27
CA SER A 17 -13.90 49.99 6.73
C SER A 17 -14.54 49.00 7.72
N PRO A 18 -15.20 49.47 8.81
CA PRO A 18 -15.93 48.60 9.71
C PRO A 18 -17.32 48.32 9.13
N ALA A 19 -17.59 47.09 8.72
CA ALA A 19 -18.92 46.65 8.31
C ALA A 19 -19.61 45.86 9.44
N ALA A 20 -20.91 46.10 9.55
CA ALA A 20 -21.84 45.78 10.62
C ALA A 20 -21.89 44.30 11.09
N PRO A 21 -22.41 44.04 12.32
CA PRO A 21 -22.58 42.68 12.83
C PRO A 21 -23.42 41.82 11.89
N ALA A 22 -22.92 40.62 11.58
CA ALA A 22 -23.51 39.66 10.68
C ALA A 22 -24.98 39.34 11.05
N GLY A 23 -25.82 39.40 10.03
CA GLY A 23 -27.26 39.18 10.12
C GLY A 23 -27.65 37.76 10.52
N ALA A 24 -28.91 37.67 10.93
CA ALA A 24 -29.65 36.46 11.30
C ALA A 24 -29.48 35.29 10.28
N PRO A 25 -29.59 34.02 10.74
CA PRO A 25 -29.38 32.86 9.89
C PRO A 25 -30.36 32.84 8.72
N ALA A 26 -29.82 32.87 7.50
CA ALA A 26 -30.59 32.62 6.29
C ALA A 26 -31.22 31.22 6.39
N VAL A 27 -32.53 31.12 6.11
CA VAL A 27 -33.24 29.85 5.97
C VAL A 27 -32.49 29.00 4.94
N ASP A 28 -31.99 27.83 5.36
CA ASP A 28 -31.12 27.00 4.53
C ASP A 28 -31.92 26.33 3.42
N GLY A 29 -32.13 27.05 2.31
CA GLY A 29 -32.79 26.53 1.10
C GLY A 29 -32.06 25.33 0.48
N GLY A 30 -30.82 25.07 0.89
CA GLY A 30 -30.02 23.91 0.52
C GLY A 30 -30.29 22.65 1.35
N ALA A 31 -31.15 22.71 2.38
CA ALA A 31 -31.31 21.62 3.35
C ALA A 31 -31.60 20.25 2.71
N ARG A 32 -32.36 20.24 1.61
CA ARG A 32 -32.73 19.01 0.88
C ARG A 32 -31.57 18.35 0.10
N TYR A 33 -30.49 19.09 -0.13
CA TYR A 33 -29.32 18.64 -0.86
C TYR A 33 -28.14 18.32 0.04
N HIS A 34 -28.27 18.44 1.36
CA HIS A 34 -27.21 18.00 2.26
C HIS A 34 -26.99 16.49 2.18
N HIS A 35 -25.74 16.08 2.33
CA HIS A 35 -25.37 14.68 2.47
C HIS A 35 -26.15 14.04 3.63
N PRO A 36 -26.68 12.81 3.49
CA PRO A 36 -27.53 12.18 4.51
C PRO A 36 -26.89 12.03 5.90
N HIS A 37 -25.55 11.92 5.96
CA HIS A 37 -24.81 11.83 7.22
C HIS A 37 -24.47 13.21 7.82
N TYR A 38 -24.72 14.31 7.13
CA TYR A 38 -24.33 15.64 7.60
C TYR A 38 -25.03 16.03 8.90
N LEU A 39 -24.26 16.61 9.81
CA LEU A 39 -24.73 17.12 11.08
C LEU A 39 -24.68 18.65 11.11
N LEU A 40 -23.49 19.22 10.94
CA LEU A 40 -23.26 20.66 10.98
C LEU A 40 -21.90 21.02 10.35
N ALA A 41 -21.66 22.31 10.17
CA ALA A 41 -20.38 22.85 9.76
C ALA A 41 -19.84 23.82 10.83
N GLU A 42 -18.55 23.75 11.11
CA GLU A 42 -17.84 24.63 12.05
C GLU A 42 -16.81 25.45 11.29
N GLN A 43 -16.76 26.76 11.56
CA GLN A 43 -15.67 27.59 11.09
C GLN A 43 -14.44 27.30 11.94
N VAL A 44 -13.33 26.90 11.30
CA VAL A 44 -12.05 26.64 11.98
C VAL A 44 -11.19 27.91 11.98
N ASP A 45 -11.11 28.59 10.84
CA ASP A 45 -10.48 29.91 10.66
C ASP A 45 -11.16 30.66 9.51
N ASP A 46 -10.69 31.84 9.11
CA ASP A 46 -11.32 32.68 8.07
C ASP A 46 -11.44 32.01 6.68
N HIS A 47 -10.76 30.89 6.45
CA HIS A 47 -10.70 30.20 5.16
C HIS A 47 -11.07 28.72 5.23
N GLN A 48 -11.14 28.14 6.43
CA GLN A 48 -11.38 26.72 6.64
C GLN A 48 -12.71 26.45 7.34
N VAL A 49 -13.53 25.61 6.68
CA VAL A 49 -14.77 25.06 7.23
C VAL A 49 -14.58 23.57 7.45
N ARG A 50 -14.88 23.10 8.66
CA ARG A 50 -14.93 21.68 8.99
C ARG A 50 -16.37 21.20 8.98
N PHE A 51 -16.65 20.17 8.18
CA PHE A 51 -17.96 19.52 8.16
C PHE A 51 -17.99 18.33 9.12
N LEU A 52 -19.01 18.25 9.95
CA LEU A 52 -19.25 17.12 10.85
C LEU A 52 -20.33 16.21 10.27
N PHE A 53 -20.09 14.90 10.37
CA PHE A 53 -20.97 13.86 9.87
C PHE A 53 -21.22 12.80 10.94
N ARG A 54 -22.34 12.08 10.82
CA ARG A 54 -22.52 10.76 11.45
C ARG A 54 -21.44 9.83 10.92
N GLU A 55 -21.04 8.87 11.76
CA GLU A 55 -20.05 7.87 11.37
C GLU A 55 -20.49 7.15 10.09
N PHE A 56 -19.54 7.00 9.16
CA PHE A 56 -19.71 6.17 7.98
C PHE A 56 -19.46 4.72 8.35
N THR A 57 -20.17 3.79 7.72
CA THR A 57 -19.88 2.36 7.88
C THR A 57 -18.85 1.87 6.86
N GLY A 58 -18.66 2.58 5.74
CA GLY A 58 -17.79 2.19 4.63
C GLY A 58 -18.44 1.18 3.68
N GLN A 59 -19.68 0.78 3.98
CA GLN A 59 -20.52 -0.10 3.15
C GLN A 59 -21.55 0.68 2.34
N GLU A 60 -21.74 1.98 2.64
CA GLU A 60 -22.59 2.85 1.84
C GLU A 60 -22.00 3.06 0.44
N SER A 61 -22.84 3.51 -0.50
CA SER A 61 -22.39 3.99 -1.80
C SER A 61 -21.49 5.23 -1.66
N GLU A 62 -20.56 5.41 -2.60
CA GLU A 62 -19.68 6.58 -2.65
C GLU A 62 -20.51 7.88 -2.62
N PRO A 63 -20.20 8.81 -1.70
CA PRO A 63 -20.84 10.12 -1.67
C PRO A 63 -20.61 10.88 -2.98
N SER A 64 -21.70 11.16 -3.71
CA SER A 64 -21.69 11.92 -4.96
C SER A 64 -22.64 13.12 -4.88
N THR A 65 -22.16 14.28 -5.35
CA THR A 65 -22.96 15.51 -5.33
C THR A 65 -24.17 15.37 -6.27
N PRO A 66 -25.42 15.60 -5.80
CA PRO A 66 -26.60 15.51 -6.64
C PRO A 66 -26.55 16.54 -7.78
N LEU A 67 -26.64 16.08 -9.03
CA LEU A 67 -26.57 16.97 -10.21
C LEU A 67 -27.77 17.91 -10.30
N GLU A 68 -28.91 17.52 -9.74
CA GLU A 68 -30.14 18.29 -9.68
C GLU A 68 -29.97 19.61 -8.91
N MET A 69 -29.01 19.67 -7.99
CA MET A 69 -28.66 20.87 -7.23
C MET A 69 -28.27 22.03 -8.16
N TYR A 70 -27.48 21.76 -9.20
CA TYR A 70 -27.00 22.79 -10.13
C TYR A 70 -28.10 23.35 -11.04
N ARG A 71 -29.27 22.71 -11.08
CA ARG A 71 -30.43 23.13 -11.87
C ARG A 71 -31.50 23.81 -11.02
N ASP A 72 -31.32 23.86 -9.69
CA ASP A 72 -32.29 24.47 -8.79
C ASP A 72 -32.12 26.01 -8.76
N PRO A 73 -33.09 26.79 -9.27
CA PRO A 73 -33.01 28.24 -9.24
C PRO A 73 -33.09 28.82 -7.82
N ALA A 74 -33.50 28.02 -6.82
CA ALA A 74 -33.52 28.45 -5.42
C ALA A 74 -32.13 28.45 -4.77
N LEU A 75 -31.11 27.87 -5.41
CA LEU A 75 -29.75 27.84 -4.91
C LEU A 75 -28.85 28.88 -5.58
N THR A 76 -28.07 29.55 -4.76
CA THR A 76 -26.96 30.38 -5.23
C THR A 76 -25.74 29.52 -5.58
N SER A 77 -24.86 30.05 -6.44
CA SER A 77 -23.59 29.39 -6.78
C SER A 77 -22.73 29.09 -5.54
N GLU A 78 -22.75 29.98 -4.55
CA GLU A 78 -22.04 29.80 -3.28
C GLU A 78 -22.62 28.63 -2.46
N GLN A 79 -23.95 28.51 -2.38
CA GLN A 79 -24.60 27.36 -1.73
C GLN A 79 -24.28 26.05 -2.44
N CYS A 80 -24.30 26.03 -3.79
CA CYS A 80 -23.89 24.87 -4.57
C CYS A 80 -22.44 24.47 -4.30
N THR A 81 -21.53 25.45 -4.25
CA THR A 81 -20.11 25.22 -3.92
C THR A 81 -19.94 24.67 -2.51
N ARG A 82 -20.68 25.20 -1.54
CA ARG A 82 -20.64 24.74 -0.14
C ARG A 82 -21.12 23.29 0.00
N ILE A 83 -22.21 22.94 -0.69
CA ILE A 83 -22.72 21.56 -0.72
C ILE A 83 -21.72 20.65 -1.44
N ALA A 84 -21.13 21.07 -2.56
CA ALA A 84 -20.10 20.28 -3.24
C ALA A 84 -18.90 19.98 -2.32
N ARG A 85 -18.39 20.99 -1.61
CA ARG A 85 -17.32 20.82 -0.59
C ARG A 85 -17.71 19.87 0.55
N GLN A 86 -18.96 19.95 0.99
CA GLN A 86 -19.52 19.02 1.97
C GLN A 86 -19.49 17.57 1.44
N TYR A 87 -19.84 17.33 0.18
CA TYR A 87 -19.77 15.99 -0.43
C TYR A 87 -18.32 15.51 -0.62
N THR A 88 -17.38 16.39 -0.99
CA THR A 88 -15.95 16.06 -1.01
C THR A 88 -15.47 15.61 0.37
N ALA A 89 -15.80 16.35 1.43
CA ALA A 89 -15.44 15.98 2.80
C ALA A 89 -16.09 14.66 3.25
N ALA A 90 -17.37 14.43 2.90
CA ALA A 90 -18.06 13.16 3.14
C ALA A 90 -17.34 12.00 2.44
N ARG A 91 -16.94 12.19 1.18
CA ARG A 91 -16.24 11.19 0.37
C ARG A 91 -14.88 10.81 0.95
N VAL A 92 -14.11 11.77 1.46
CA VAL A 92 -12.85 11.52 2.18
C VAL A 92 -13.07 10.68 3.44
N LEU A 93 -14.08 11.00 4.25
CA LEU A 93 -14.36 10.22 5.47
C LEU A 93 -14.87 8.80 5.14
N TRP A 94 -15.71 8.69 4.11
CA TRP A 94 -16.18 7.42 3.60
C TRP A 94 -15.03 6.54 3.08
N SER A 95 -14.11 7.09 2.28
CA SER A 95 -12.98 6.33 1.71
C SER A 95 -12.04 5.81 2.81
N LYS A 96 -11.71 6.64 3.80
CA LYS A 96 -10.92 6.24 4.98
C LYS A 96 -11.58 5.11 5.77
N ARG A 97 -12.91 5.12 5.89
CA ARG A 97 -13.63 4.05 6.60
C ARG A 97 -13.70 2.78 5.76
N ARG A 98 -13.96 2.93 4.47
CA ARG A 98 -14.03 1.82 3.51
C ARG A 98 -12.70 1.07 3.43
N LEU A 99 -11.57 1.79 3.35
CA LEU A 99 -10.23 1.19 3.43
C LEU A 99 -10.08 0.34 4.68
N ARG A 100 -10.43 0.86 5.88
CA ARG A 100 -10.34 0.08 7.13
C ARG A 100 -11.16 -1.21 7.08
N VAL A 101 -12.40 -1.11 6.58
CA VAL A 101 -13.31 -2.26 6.52
C VAL A 101 -12.84 -3.31 5.51
N GLN A 102 -12.35 -2.90 4.34
CA GLN A 102 -11.86 -3.80 3.30
C GLN A 102 -10.47 -4.37 3.64
N ALA A 103 -9.57 -3.57 4.19
CA ALA A 103 -8.20 -3.98 4.50
C ALA A 103 -8.12 -4.89 5.73
N ALA A 104 -8.99 -4.74 6.74
CA ALA A 104 -8.94 -5.54 7.96
C ALA A 104 -8.85 -7.07 7.73
N PRO A 105 -9.74 -7.72 6.95
CA PRO A 105 -9.63 -9.16 6.67
C PRO A 105 -8.39 -9.52 5.82
N LEU A 106 -7.97 -8.62 4.92
CA LEU A 106 -6.80 -8.82 4.07
C LEU A 106 -5.50 -8.78 4.88
N LEU A 107 -5.38 -7.84 5.82
CA LEU A 107 -4.23 -7.67 6.70
C LEU A 107 -3.99 -8.91 7.58
N ALA A 108 -5.07 -9.51 8.09
CA ALA A 108 -4.97 -10.75 8.87
C ALA A 108 -4.38 -11.90 8.03
N THR A 109 -4.81 -12.01 6.78
CA THR A 109 -4.31 -13.01 5.81
C THR A 109 -2.88 -12.69 5.39
N ALA A 110 -2.58 -11.41 5.10
CA ALA A 110 -1.27 -10.94 4.70
C ALA A 110 -0.22 -11.26 5.76
N ARG A 111 -0.52 -11.03 7.04
CA ARG A 111 0.37 -11.41 8.14
C ARG A 111 0.76 -12.90 8.10
N LEU A 112 -0.21 -13.79 7.90
CA LEU A 112 0.06 -15.24 7.81
C LEU A 112 0.93 -15.59 6.61
N ARG A 113 0.63 -15.01 5.44
CA ARG A 113 1.38 -15.26 4.20
C ARG A 113 2.81 -14.70 4.26
N TRP A 114 2.99 -13.53 4.88
CA TRP A 114 4.31 -12.94 5.10
C TRP A 114 5.18 -13.82 5.99
N THR A 115 4.64 -14.31 7.12
CA THR A 115 5.38 -15.23 7.99
C THR A 115 5.75 -16.53 7.27
N ALA A 116 4.84 -17.08 6.46
CA ALA A 116 5.13 -18.28 5.68
C ALA A 116 6.23 -18.03 4.64
N TRP A 117 6.21 -16.88 3.96
CA TRP A 117 7.28 -16.43 3.08
C TRP A 117 8.63 -16.33 3.80
N GLN A 118 8.69 -15.62 4.93
CA GLN A 118 9.93 -15.46 5.71
C GLN A 118 10.52 -16.80 6.12
N LEU A 119 9.71 -17.73 6.64
CA LEU A 119 10.17 -19.06 7.03
C LEU A 119 10.71 -19.87 5.83
N ALA A 120 10.03 -19.80 4.68
CA ALA A 120 10.48 -20.49 3.48
C ALA A 120 11.79 -19.88 2.92
N HIS A 121 11.90 -18.55 2.94
CA HIS A 121 13.09 -17.81 2.51
C HIS A 121 14.30 -18.09 3.41
N GLU A 122 14.12 -18.05 4.73
CA GLU A 122 15.16 -18.42 5.71
C GLU A 122 15.60 -19.88 5.54
N HIS A 123 14.66 -20.81 5.34
CA HIS A 123 14.99 -22.22 5.13
C HIS A 123 15.79 -22.43 3.85
N MET A 124 15.39 -21.79 2.75
CA MET A 124 16.13 -21.80 1.49
C MET A 124 17.57 -21.30 1.68
N HIS A 125 17.74 -20.14 2.32
CA HIS A 125 19.06 -19.57 2.60
C HIS A 125 19.91 -20.47 3.50
N SER A 126 19.32 -21.06 4.53
CA SER A 126 20.01 -21.97 5.44
C SER A 126 20.55 -23.20 4.71
N LEU A 127 19.75 -23.81 3.83
CA LEU A 127 20.21 -24.90 2.98
C LEU A 127 21.32 -24.44 2.04
N PHE A 128 21.17 -23.29 1.39
CA PHE A 128 22.22 -22.78 0.50
C PHE A 128 23.55 -22.55 1.24
N ALA A 129 23.53 -21.96 2.43
CA ALA A 129 24.74 -21.69 3.22
C ALA A 129 25.44 -22.98 3.69
N ALA A 130 24.67 -24.03 3.98
CA ALA A 130 25.19 -25.29 4.50
C ALA A 130 26.08 -26.04 3.49
N PHE A 131 26.00 -25.76 2.19
CA PHE A 131 26.84 -26.38 1.16
C PHE A 131 28.35 -26.28 1.45
N SER A 132 28.79 -25.24 2.14
CA SER A 132 30.20 -25.09 2.55
C SER A 132 30.71 -26.15 3.54
N THR A 133 29.80 -26.89 4.17
CA THR A 133 30.10 -27.88 5.23
C THR A 133 29.57 -29.28 4.92
N VAL A 134 28.88 -29.45 3.79
CA VAL A 134 28.29 -30.73 3.38
C VAL A 134 29.38 -31.64 2.83
N ALA A 135 29.48 -32.86 3.37
CA ALA A 135 30.37 -33.88 2.81
C ALA A 135 29.97 -34.24 1.38
N ASP A 136 30.96 -34.46 0.50
CA ASP A 136 30.75 -34.74 -0.93
C ASP A 136 29.75 -35.89 -1.19
N THR A 137 29.76 -36.91 -0.33
CA THR A 137 28.84 -38.06 -0.41
C THR A 137 27.36 -37.69 -0.26
N HIS A 138 27.05 -36.53 0.32
CA HIS A 138 25.69 -36.03 0.55
C HIS A 138 25.33 -34.85 -0.36
N TRP A 139 26.24 -34.39 -1.22
CA TRP A 139 26.06 -33.21 -2.06
C TRP A 139 24.78 -33.27 -2.90
N ARG A 140 24.55 -34.38 -3.60
CA ARG A 140 23.36 -34.57 -4.46
C ARG A 140 22.05 -34.53 -3.66
N ALA A 141 22.01 -35.20 -2.51
CA ALA A 141 20.83 -35.19 -1.63
C ALA A 141 20.57 -33.79 -1.05
N HIS A 142 21.63 -33.03 -0.79
CA HIS A 142 21.51 -31.64 -0.34
C HIS A 142 21.02 -30.71 -1.46
N LEU A 143 21.51 -30.89 -2.69
CA LEU A 143 21.02 -30.17 -3.87
C LEU A 143 19.53 -30.41 -4.13
N MET A 144 19.06 -31.66 -4.03
CA MET A 144 17.63 -31.94 -4.17
C MET A 144 16.78 -31.21 -3.12
N ARG A 145 17.23 -31.17 -1.86
CA ARG A 145 16.56 -30.42 -0.80
C ARG A 145 16.54 -28.91 -1.07
N LEU A 146 17.63 -28.35 -1.60
CA LEU A 146 17.66 -26.93 -1.99
C LEU A 146 16.67 -26.64 -3.12
N LEU A 147 16.58 -27.50 -4.14
CA LEU A 147 15.62 -27.31 -5.24
C LEU A 147 14.17 -27.40 -4.74
N ASP A 148 13.88 -28.28 -3.79
CA ASP A 148 12.59 -28.32 -3.13
C ASP A 148 12.30 -27.04 -2.34
N ALA A 149 13.29 -26.51 -1.60
CA ALA A 149 13.15 -25.25 -0.89
C ALA A 149 12.97 -24.04 -1.83
N HIS A 150 13.67 -24.01 -2.98
CA HIS A 150 13.45 -23.01 -4.04
C HIS A 150 11.99 -22.99 -4.50
N ARG A 151 11.40 -24.17 -4.73
CA ARG A 151 10.01 -24.30 -5.15
C ARG A 151 9.04 -23.85 -4.07
N VAL A 152 9.27 -24.22 -2.81
CA VAL A 152 8.43 -23.80 -1.67
C VAL A 152 8.51 -22.28 -1.47
N ALA A 153 9.72 -21.70 -1.47
CA ALA A 153 9.91 -20.26 -1.37
C ALA A 153 9.20 -19.53 -2.51
N ARG A 154 9.31 -20.02 -3.75
CA ARG A 154 8.61 -19.42 -4.90
C ARG A 154 7.09 -19.45 -4.73
N GLN A 155 6.52 -20.55 -4.23
CA GLN A 155 5.08 -20.62 -3.96
C GLN A 155 4.67 -19.62 -2.89
N MET A 156 5.41 -19.54 -1.78
CA MET A 156 5.08 -18.60 -0.69
C MET A 156 5.26 -17.13 -1.12
N ALA A 157 6.22 -16.83 -2.01
CA ALA A 157 6.36 -15.51 -2.62
C ALA A 157 5.16 -15.16 -3.50
N ALA A 158 4.68 -16.10 -4.32
CA ALA A 158 3.49 -15.90 -5.15
C ALA A 158 2.24 -15.71 -4.27
N ASP A 159 2.06 -16.54 -3.24
CA ASP A 159 0.95 -16.39 -2.30
C ASP A 159 1.00 -15.02 -1.58
N TRP A 160 2.19 -14.51 -1.25
CA TRP A 160 2.34 -13.15 -0.74
C TRP A 160 1.95 -12.09 -1.79
N ASP A 161 2.46 -12.19 -3.02
CA ASP A 161 2.15 -11.22 -4.06
C ASP A 161 0.64 -11.16 -4.36
N ASP A 162 -0.08 -12.29 -4.32
CA ASP A 162 -1.54 -12.35 -4.48
C ASP A 162 -2.31 -11.53 -3.43
N ILE A 163 -1.86 -11.53 -2.17
CA ILE A 163 -2.51 -10.75 -1.10
C ILE A 163 -2.02 -9.29 -1.10
N ALA A 164 -0.77 -9.06 -1.49
CA ALA A 164 -0.21 -7.73 -1.67
C ALA A 164 -0.92 -6.97 -2.79
N GLU A 165 -1.25 -7.63 -3.91
CA GLU A 165 -2.08 -7.07 -4.98
C GLU A 165 -3.45 -6.61 -4.48
N GLN A 166 -4.13 -7.45 -3.69
CA GLN A 166 -5.44 -7.11 -3.13
C GLN A 166 -5.35 -5.91 -2.18
N LEU A 167 -4.33 -5.84 -1.33
CA LEU A 167 -4.07 -4.69 -0.47
C LEU A 167 -3.78 -3.42 -1.30
N ALA A 168 -2.95 -3.54 -2.34
CA ALA A 168 -2.62 -2.44 -3.25
C ALA A 168 -3.86 -1.94 -4.01
N ALA A 169 -4.77 -2.83 -4.41
CA ALA A 169 -6.02 -2.47 -5.07
C ALA A 169 -6.93 -1.63 -4.15
N VAL A 170 -7.06 -2.01 -2.87
CA VAL A 170 -7.86 -1.25 -1.90
C VAL A 170 -7.25 0.13 -1.62
N VAL A 171 -5.92 0.21 -1.52
CA VAL A 171 -5.21 1.51 -1.40
C VAL A 171 -5.43 2.36 -2.66
N SER A 172 -5.33 1.76 -3.84
CA SER A 172 -5.57 2.46 -5.11
C SER A 172 -7.01 2.95 -5.26
N GLU A 173 -8.01 2.25 -4.71
CA GLU A 173 -9.41 2.69 -4.67
C GLU A 173 -9.55 3.97 -3.83
N GLN A 174 -8.93 4.03 -2.64
CA GLN A 174 -8.90 5.26 -1.84
C GLN A 174 -8.20 6.39 -2.60
N HIS A 175 -7.03 6.12 -3.18
CA HIS A 175 -6.24 7.11 -3.90
C HIS A 175 -7.03 7.74 -5.07
N ALA A 176 -7.79 6.94 -5.80
CA ALA A 176 -8.66 7.42 -6.90
C ALA A 176 -9.89 8.22 -6.40
N THR A 177 -10.24 8.11 -5.13
CA THR A 177 -11.45 8.71 -4.53
C THR A 177 -11.19 10.10 -3.94
N VAL A 178 -9.98 10.35 -3.46
CA VAL A 178 -9.62 11.63 -2.82
C VAL A 178 -8.95 12.58 -3.80
N ASP A 179 -9.18 13.88 -3.61
CA ASP A 179 -8.61 14.92 -4.49
C ASP A 179 -7.21 15.39 -4.02
N ASP A 180 -6.86 15.12 -2.76
CA ASP A 180 -5.58 15.47 -2.13
C ASP A 180 -5.01 14.27 -1.35
N TRP A 181 -3.71 14.01 -1.53
CA TRP A 181 -2.99 12.91 -0.88
C TRP A 181 -2.92 13.05 0.65
N SER A 182 -2.93 14.29 1.16
CA SER A 182 -2.96 14.56 2.60
C SER A 182 -4.25 14.09 3.27
N ASP A 183 -5.29 13.85 2.47
CA ASP A 183 -6.57 13.31 2.92
C ASP A 183 -6.62 11.79 2.87
N GLU A 184 -5.54 11.09 2.56
CA GLU A 184 -5.50 9.62 2.62
C GLU A 184 -5.19 9.11 4.03
N VAL A 185 -5.62 7.89 4.35
CA VAL A 185 -5.04 7.13 5.46
C VAL A 185 -4.13 6.04 4.92
N ASP A 186 -2.91 6.00 5.44
CA ASP A 186 -1.90 5.00 5.08
C ASP A 186 -2.33 3.62 5.58
N LEU A 187 -2.11 2.59 4.76
CA LEU A 187 -2.32 1.19 5.11
C LEU A 187 -1.53 0.79 6.37
N THR A 188 -0.35 1.37 6.60
CA THR A 188 0.45 1.11 7.81
C THR A 188 -0.26 1.54 9.09
N VAL A 189 -1.00 2.67 9.05
CA VAL A 189 -1.83 3.14 10.16
C VAL A 189 -2.97 2.16 10.42
N VAL A 190 -3.65 1.71 9.36
CA VAL A 190 -4.73 0.71 9.46
C VAL A 190 -4.21 -0.62 10.02
N ALA A 191 -3.02 -1.07 9.59
CA ALA A 191 -2.41 -2.28 10.13
C ALA A 191 -2.06 -2.15 11.62
N ALA A 192 -1.55 -0.99 12.04
CA ALA A 192 -1.25 -0.71 13.44
C ALA A 192 -2.51 -0.72 14.34
N GLU A 193 -3.65 -0.23 13.84
CA GLU A 193 -4.96 -0.33 14.53
C GLU A 193 -5.34 -1.79 14.85
N HIS A 194 -4.84 -2.75 14.06
CA HIS A 194 -5.03 -4.19 14.24
C HIS A 194 -3.84 -4.90 14.93
N GLY A 195 -2.84 -4.16 15.41
CA GLY A 195 -1.64 -4.72 16.05
C GLY A 195 -0.75 -5.51 15.08
N ILE A 196 -0.78 -5.18 13.79
CA ILE A 196 0.01 -5.83 12.75
C ILE A 196 1.20 -4.94 12.40
N ASP A 197 2.40 -5.49 12.56
CA ASP A 197 3.63 -4.86 12.08
C ASP A 197 3.83 -5.19 10.59
N THR A 198 3.88 -4.13 9.77
CA THR A 198 4.09 -4.23 8.31
C THR A 198 5.54 -3.97 7.92
N THR A 199 6.45 -3.89 8.89
CA THR A 199 7.87 -3.65 8.62
C THR A 199 8.43 -4.73 7.69
N GLY A 200 9.02 -4.29 6.58
CA GLY A 200 9.63 -5.16 5.57
C GLY A 200 8.66 -5.74 4.54
N TRP A 201 7.34 -5.52 4.70
CA TRP A 201 6.36 -5.95 3.69
C TRP A 201 6.65 -5.30 2.35
N LEU A 202 6.58 -6.10 1.28
CA LEU A 202 6.71 -5.63 -0.09
C LEU A 202 5.33 -5.51 -0.72
N ILE A 203 4.78 -4.30 -0.74
CA ILE A 203 3.54 -3.96 -1.44
C ILE A 203 3.86 -2.86 -2.43
N GLU A 204 3.79 -3.18 -3.71
CA GLU A 204 4.00 -2.21 -4.81
C GLU A 204 2.65 -1.59 -5.24
N PRO A 205 2.64 -0.53 -6.06
CA PRO A 205 1.39 -0.05 -6.67
C PRO A 205 0.69 -1.15 -7.47
N VAL A 206 -0.65 -1.16 -7.48
CA VAL A 206 -1.46 -2.23 -8.11
C VAL A 206 -1.06 -2.52 -9.56
N GLY A 207 -0.66 -1.49 -10.32
CA GLY A 207 -0.24 -1.63 -11.71
C GLY A 207 1.02 -2.47 -11.92
N VAL A 208 1.82 -2.73 -10.89
CA VAL A 208 3.01 -3.60 -10.95
C VAL A 208 2.62 -5.09 -10.91
N TYR A 209 1.47 -5.43 -10.33
CA TYR A 209 0.95 -6.80 -10.27
C TYR A 209 0.16 -7.19 -11.52
N CYS A 210 -0.36 -6.22 -12.27
CA CYS A 210 -1.13 -6.47 -13.48
C CYS A 210 -0.23 -6.86 -14.66
N ASP A 211 -0.52 -7.99 -15.30
CA ASP A 211 0.04 -8.35 -16.61
C ASP A 211 -0.34 -7.27 -17.63
N THR A 212 0.66 -6.58 -18.18
CA THR A 212 0.42 -5.72 -19.35
C THR A 212 0.37 -6.59 -20.60
N PRO A 213 -0.44 -6.25 -21.63
CA PRO A 213 -0.59 -7.08 -22.84
C PRO A 213 0.72 -7.37 -23.59
N TYR A 214 1.77 -6.58 -23.33
CA TYR A 214 3.04 -6.64 -24.03
C TYR A 214 4.15 -7.30 -23.21
N TYR A 215 3.94 -7.48 -21.90
CA TYR A 215 4.94 -8.09 -21.05
C TYR A 215 4.30 -8.87 -19.91
N ARG A 216 4.58 -10.17 -19.90
CA ARG A 216 4.35 -11.03 -18.74
C ARG A 216 5.54 -10.83 -17.80
N HIS A 217 5.30 -10.28 -16.63
CA HIS A 217 6.33 -10.06 -15.63
C HIS A 217 6.10 -11.03 -14.47
N ASP A 218 7.18 -11.55 -13.87
CA ASP A 218 7.06 -12.14 -12.55
C ASP A 218 6.57 -11.04 -11.58
N THR A 219 5.68 -11.41 -10.66
CA THR A 219 5.19 -10.50 -9.62
C THR A 219 6.34 -10.03 -8.72
N PRO A 220 6.23 -8.89 -8.02
CA PRO A 220 7.37 -8.20 -7.41
C PRO A 220 8.27 -9.07 -6.53
N LEU A 221 7.69 -9.83 -5.60
CA LEU A 221 8.48 -10.67 -4.70
C LEU A 221 9.02 -11.90 -5.41
N VAL A 222 8.23 -12.51 -6.31
CA VAL A 222 8.68 -13.62 -7.15
C VAL A 222 9.87 -13.21 -8.01
N ALA A 223 9.82 -12.04 -8.66
CA ALA A 223 10.92 -11.53 -9.50
C ALA A 223 12.21 -11.35 -8.70
N ARG A 224 12.12 -10.80 -7.48
CA ARG A 224 13.27 -10.65 -6.57
C ARG A 224 13.84 -12.01 -6.16
N LEU A 225 12.97 -12.96 -5.79
CA LEU A 225 13.39 -14.31 -5.42
C LEU A 225 14.03 -15.07 -6.60
N VAL A 226 13.48 -14.97 -7.81
CA VAL A 226 14.01 -15.65 -9.00
C VAL A 226 15.44 -15.25 -9.26
N LYS A 227 15.72 -13.94 -9.22
CA LYS A 227 17.08 -13.42 -9.34
C LYS A 227 18.02 -14.04 -8.30
N GLU A 228 17.57 -14.09 -7.05
CA GLU A 228 18.36 -14.67 -5.96
C GLU A 228 18.63 -16.18 -6.14
N ILE A 229 17.62 -16.93 -6.59
CA ILE A 229 17.75 -18.36 -6.91
C ILE A 229 18.75 -18.57 -8.06
N ASP A 230 18.70 -17.73 -9.08
CA ASP A 230 19.61 -17.81 -10.22
C ASP A 230 21.05 -17.50 -9.80
N ASP A 231 21.26 -16.51 -8.92
CA ASP A 231 22.58 -16.21 -8.34
C ASP A 231 23.11 -17.41 -7.52
N GLN A 232 22.26 -18.05 -6.71
CA GLN A 232 22.61 -19.26 -5.96
C GLN A 232 23.00 -20.42 -6.90
N ARG A 233 22.24 -20.62 -7.99
CA ARG A 233 22.49 -21.67 -8.98
C ARG A 233 23.79 -21.43 -9.75
N ALA A 234 24.05 -20.19 -10.17
CA ALA A 234 25.29 -19.80 -10.83
C ALA A 234 26.49 -20.14 -9.95
N ARG A 235 26.44 -19.76 -8.67
CA ARG A 235 27.51 -20.06 -7.72
C ARG A 235 27.75 -21.56 -7.53
N LEU A 236 26.69 -22.38 -7.49
CA LEU A 236 26.83 -23.84 -7.40
C LEU A 236 27.41 -24.44 -8.69
N ALA A 237 27.06 -23.89 -9.85
CA ALA A 237 27.62 -24.31 -11.13
C ALA A 237 29.13 -24.01 -11.21
N ASP A 238 29.55 -22.82 -10.75
CA ASP A 238 30.97 -22.45 -10.68
C ASP A 238 31.76 -23.39 -9.77
N VAL A 239 31.23 -23.70 -8.58
CA VAL A 239 31.87 -24.66 -7.66
C VAL A 239 31.99 -26.05 -8.30
N ALA A 240 30.95 -26.52 -8.98
CA ALA A 240 30.97 -27.81 -9.65
C ALA A 240 31.96 -27.85 -10.83
N HIS A 241 32.14 -26.74 -11.55
CA HIS A 241 33.12 -26.63 -12.62
C HIS A 241 34.54 -26.70 -12.07
N LEU A 242 34.85 -25.92 -11.04
CA LEU A 242 36.17 -25.91 -10.39
C LEU A 242 36.54 -27.27 -9.78
N ALA A 243 35.57 -27.98 -9.19
CA ALA A 243 35.79 -29.32 -8.65
C ALA A 243 36.14 -30.35 -9.73
N LYS A 244 35.46 -30.32 -10.89
CA LYS A 244 35.77 -31.20 -12.03
C LYS A 244 37.18 -30.96 -12.60
N ASP A 245 37.59 -29.70 -12.69
CA ASP A 245 38.93 -29.34 -13.18
C ASP A 245 40.02 -29.83 -12.22
N HIS A 246 39.76 -29.78 -10.92
CA HIS A 246 40.66 -30.31 -9.90
C HIS A 246 40.77 -31.85 -9.95
N ASP A 247 39.66 -32.56 -10.16
CA ASP A 247 39.67 -34.02 -10.30
C ASP A 247 40.40 -34.49 -11.57
N MET A 248 40.19 -33.82 -12.71
CA MET A 248 40.97 -34.10 -13.94
C MET A 248 42.47 -33.81 -13.76
N GLY A 249 42.83 -32.72 -13.10
CA GLY A 249 44.23 -32.38 -12.81
C GLY A 249 44.92 -33.43 -11.96
N ARG A 250 44.23 -33.99 -10.96
CA ARG A 250 44.72 -35.13 -10.16
C ARG A 250 44.89 -36.40 -10.99
N GLN A 251 43.92 -36.69 -11.85
CA GLN A 251 43.91 -37.92 -12.64
C GLN A 251 45.06 -37.94 -13.67
N LEU A 252 45.36 -36.79 -14.28
CA LEU A 252 46.50 -36.60 -15.17
C LEU A 252 47.85 -36.70 -14.44
N LEU A 253 47.92 -36.28 -13.16
CA LEU A 253 49.11 -36.43 -12.33
C LEU A 253 49.35 -37.87 -11.88
N THR A 254 48.29 -38.68 -11.73
CA THR A 254 48.40 -40.11 -11.39
C THR A 254 48.68 -41.01 -12.59
N ASP A 255 48.29 -40.62 -13.81
CA ASP A 255 48.56 -41.41 -15.03
C ASP A 255 49.97 -41.18 -15.61
N HIS A 256 50.79 -40.31 -15.00
CA HIS A 256 52.15 -39.96 -15.45
C HIS A 256 53.24 -40.22 -14.39
N GLY A 257 52.92 -40.96 -13.32
CA GLY A 257 53.88 -41.43 -12.30
C GLY A 257 53.95 -42.95 -12.26
#